data_AF-A0A3R7UJY7-F1
#
_entry.id   AF-A0A3R7UJY7-F1
#
_cell.length_a   1.000
_cell.length_b   1.000
_cell.length_c   1.000
_cell.angle_alpha   90.00
_cell.angle_beta   90.00
_cell.angle_gamma   90.00
#
_symmetry.space_group_name_H-M   'P 1'
#
loop_
_entity.id
_entity.type
_entity.pdbx_description
1 polymer ?
#
loop_
_entity_poly.entity_id
_entity_poly.type
_entity_poly.pdbx_seq_one_letter_code
_entity_poly.pdbx_strand_id
1 'polypeptide(L)'
;MIKFKSTLLTIISIAFIFSCEQQEIDYLAIDQSVSAPSGEAGEADFTKFVAIGGAYTAGFGDGGLLHDGLQPYSVGASLASRIALSGGDTGFSQPDINSENGFFGPGADGVVGTADDEGRWYLTQSASTGDIGISRAPGDAASLSTPYEGDMSAIQNFAVGKQTMGQFLIPNDGSAAPVNPWYSRFDASGGTVSALAQMIGSGGTFFMAWFGAYDFLAHYARGGDGNVFPEPTATAIGPQFEQALQSMITSDTTWKGVVATVPDVLASPFFQILGSPTGLIPMDATEDAATLGQLAQLSGAYNQTVDGFAFQGVIGSTEAASRKLSWSAGNNSLLINDEALTDLEPYWRGMLGTGQLDSSQYQMLLPYRMARQAKEGEIVHFLARPILGEPLVAGDPTQGVWGVSAPLTDVYFLTGAELQYLETQRLTYNGMIKQAVATHGDGRVAVADFDGWFENLATGSPNTIMGSAVTYDFNPPTGMWSVDGLLPNARGYSLMADHFAQAINDTFGSSLPMLNPADVPGVRLPVTIE
;
A
#
# COMPACT_ATOMS: atom_id res chain seq x y z
N MET A 1 44.09 3.65 59.54
CA MET A 1 42.88 2.86 59.23
C MET A 1 42.46 3.10 57.80
N ILE A 2 42.67 2.07 56.97
CA ILE A 2 41.90 1.62 55.80
C ILE A 2 41.54 2.67 54.72
N LYS A 3 42.33 2.64 53.64
CA LYS A 3 41.97 3.06 52.28
C LYS A 3 40.83 2.15 51.78
N PHE A 4 39.61 2.68 51.59
CA PHE A 4 38.48 1.92 51.02
C PHE A 4 37.47 2.80 50.27
N LYS A 5 37.91 3.78 49.47
CA LYS A 5 36.99 4.64 48.70
C LYS A 5 37.33 4.91 47.24
N SER A 6 38.45 4.39 46.72
CA SER A 6 38.81 4.60 45.30
C SER A 6 38.59 3.38 44.41
N THR A 7 38.51 2.17 44.96
CA THR A 7 38.37 0.94 44.15
C THR A 7 36.91 0.55 43.90
N LEU A 8 35.99 0.92 44.79
CA LEU A 8 34.56 0.59 44.67
C LEU A 8 33.88 1.42 43.58
N LEU A 9 34.33 2.66 43.35
CA LEU A 9 33.75 3.54 42.31
C LEU A 9 34.21 3.11 40.90
N THR A 10 35.45 2.61 40.77
CA THR A 10 35.98 2.11 39.48
C THR A 10 35.37 0.75 39.09
N ILE A 11 34.99 -0.09 40.05
CA ILE A 11 34.32 -1.38 39.77
C ILE A 11 32.86 -1.15 39.36
N ILE A 12 32.18 -0.15 39.93
CA ILE A 12 30.81 0.22 39.51
C ILE A 12 30.83 0.86 38.12
N SER A 13 31.83 1.66 37.77
CA SER A 13 31.95 2.25 36.42
C SER A 13 32.32 1.25 35.32
N ILE A 14 32.99 0.13 35.63
CA ILE A 14 33.28 -0.93 34.64
C ILE A 14 32.07 -1.87 34.45
N ALA A 15 31.19 -2.02 35.45
CA ALA A 15 29.98 -2.82 35.34
C ALA A 15 28.89 -2.20 34.43
N PHE A 16 28.91 -0.87 34.22
CA PHE A 16 27.98 -0.21 33.29
C PHE A 16 28.43 -0.21 31.82
N ILE A 17 29.69 -0.55 31.52
CA ILE A 17 30.21 -0.57 30.14
C ILE A 17 30.09 -1.99 29.51
N PHE A 18 29.79 -3.02 30.32
CA PHE A 18 29.56 -4.39 29.86
C PHE A 18 28.08 -4.84 29.99
N SER A 19 27.14 -3.92 30.25
CA SER A 19 25.70 -4.25 30.40
C SER A 19 24.83 -3.83 29.20
N CYS A 20 25.45 -3.45 28.08
CA CYS A 20 24.77 -3.38 26.77
C CYS A 20 25.27 -4.51 25.85
N GLU A 21 25.25 -5.74 26.35
CA GLU A 21 24.90 -6.84 25.45
C GLU A 21 23.38 -6.94 25.49
N GLN A 22 22.76 -6.74 24.33
CA GLN A 22 21.35 -7.03 24.13
C GLN A 22 21.14 -8.47 24.60
N GLN A 23 20.39 -8.63 25.69
CA GLN A 23 20.05 -9.95 26.19
C GLN A 23 19.36 -10.68 25.04
N GLU A 24 20.03 -11.68 24.45
CA GLU A 24 19.34 -12.66 23.64
C GLU A 24 18.20 -13.19 24.51
N ILE A 25 16.98 -13.05 24.01
CA ILE A 25 15.82 -13.66 24.64
C ILE A 25 16.06 -15.16 24.52
N ASP A 26 16.52 -15.79 25.59
CA ASP A 26 16.59 -17.24 25.71
C ASP A 26 15.13 -17.72 25.70
N TYR A 27 14.66 -18.15 24.53
CA TYR A 27 13.34 -18.76 24.39
C TYR A 27 13.34 -20.00 25.27
N LEU A 28 12.67 -19.93 26.43
CA LEU A 28 12.35 -21.11 27.21
C LEU A 28 11.66 -22.11 26.27
N ALA A 29 12.35 -23.20 25.94
CA ALA A 29 11.84 -24.23 25.07
C ALA A 29 10.51 -24.73 25.63
N ILE A 30 9.42 -24.44 24.91
CA ILE A 30 8.15 -25.12 25.12
C ILE A 30 8.42 -26.60 24.84
N ASP A 31 7.92 -27.49 25.70
CA ASP A 31 7.95 -28.94 25.52
C ASP A 31 7.31 -29.30 24.15
N GLN A 32 8.15 -29.45 23.12
CA GLN A 32 7.73 -29.78 21.77
C GLN A 32 7.54 -31.30 21.63
N SER A 33 6.54 -31.84 22.32
CA SER A 33 5.88 -33.07 21.87
C SER A 33 4.65 -32.78 20.99
N VAL A 34 4.59 -31.59 20.39
CA VAL A 34 3.58 -31.28 19.35
C VAL A 34 4.04 -31.99 18.09
N SER A 35 3.26 -32.94 17.60
CA SER A 35 3.45 -33.49 16.26
C SER A 35 3.58 -32.34 15.27
N ALA A 36 4.61 -32.36 14.41
CA ALA A 36 4.75 -31.37 13.35
C ALA A 36 3.41 -31.22 12.59
N PRO A 37 2.95 -30.00 12.28
CA PRO A 37 1.70 -29.81 11.55
C PRO A 37 1.71 -30.61 10.24
N SER A 38 0.66 -31.39 9.98
CA SER A 38 0.50 -32.17 8.76
C SER A 38 -0.93 -32.03 8.26
N GLY A 39 -1.10 -32.07 6.94
CA GLY A 39 -2.42 -32.05 6.30
C GLY A 39 -2.52 -33.06 5.17
N GLU A 40 -3.65 -33.03 4.48
CA GLU A 40 -3.97 -33.89 3.34
C GLU A 40 -4.47 -33.03 2.18
N ALA A 41 -4.18 -33.45 0.95
CA ALA A 41 -4.56 -32.71 -0.26
C ALA A 41 -6.08 -32.74 -0.57
N GLY A 42 -6.83 -33.66 0.05
CA GLY A 42 -8.22 -33.89 -0.30
C GLY A 42 -8.36 -34.25 -1.78
N GLU A 43 -9.16 -33.49 -2.52
CA GLU A 43 -9.31 -33.65 -3.97
C GLU A 43 -8.32 -32.81 -4.81
N ALA A 44 -7.45 -31.99 -4.19
CA ALA A 44 -6.46 -31.19 -4.91
C ALA A 44 -5.22 -32.04 -5.28
N ASP A 45 -4.46 -31.59 -6.28
CA ASP A 45 -3.16 -32.17 -6.64
C ASP A 45 -2.04 -31.16 -6.37
N PHE A 46 -1.39 -31.31 -5.23
CA PHE A 46 -0.36 -30.40 -4.75
C PHE A 46 1.06 -30.70 -5.25
N THR A 47 1.24 -31.70 -6.11
CA THR A 47 2.57 -32.18 -6.52
C THR A 47 3.46 -31.09 -7.16
N LYS A 48 2.87 -30.12 -7.86
CA LYS A 48 3.57 -28.90 -8.31
C LYS A 48 2.68 -27.67 -8.15
N PHE A 49 2.83 -26.97 -7.03
CA PHE A 49 2.20 -25.67 -6.80
C PHE A 49 2.86 -24.57 -7.63
N VAL A 50 2.04 -23.70 -8.23
CA VAL A 50 2.47 -22.46 -8.88
C VAL A 50 1.61 -21.28 -8.44
N ALA A 51 2.22 -20.09 -8.33
CA ALA A 51 1.53 -18.88 -7.88
C ALA A 51 1.74 -17.74 -8.88
N ILE A 52 0.73 -16.89 -9.04
CA ILE A 52 0.81 -15.66 -9.83
C ILE A 52 -0.02 -14.56 -9.16
N GLY A 53 0.45 -13.33 -9.26
CA GLY A 53 -0.26 -12.17 -8.72
C GLY A 53 0.63 -10.94 -8.59
N GLY A 54 0.07 -9.89 -7.99
CA GLY A 54 0.76 -8.63 -7.77
C GLY A 54 1.52 -8.56 -6.45
N ALA A 55 1.53 -7.36 -5.87
CA ALA A 55 2.28 -7.00 -4.66
C ALA A 55 2.08 -7.96 -3.47
N TYR A 56 0.84 -8.34 -3.13
CA TYR A 56 0.57 -9.26 -2.01
C TYR A 56 1.19 -10.65 -2.22
N THR A 57 1.01 -11.22 -3.41
CA THR A 57 1.53 -12.56 -3.74
C THR A 57 3.05 -12.57 -3.86
N ALA A 58 3.65 -11.44 -4.23
CA ALA A 58 5.11 -11.27 -4.35
C ALA A 58 5.83 -10.95 -3.03
N GLY A 59 5.09 -10.56 -1.99
CA GLY A 59 5.68 -10.16 -0.70
C GLY A 59 6.26 -8.75 -0.72
N PHE A 60 5.56 -7.80 -1.34
CA PHE A 60 5.97 -6.40 -1.42
C PHE A 60 5.54 -5.63 -0.17
N GLY A 61 6.45 -4.96 0.52
CA GLY A 61 6.12 -4.10 1.66
C GLY A 61 7.34 -3.31 2.10
N ASP A 62 7.16 -2.42 3.08
CA ASP A 62 8.15 -1.39 3.40
C ASP A 62 8.58 -0.60 2.15
N GLY A 63 7.70 -0.44 1.15
CA GLY A 63 8.01 0.24 -0.11
C GLY A 63 8.80 -0.58 -1.16
N GLY A 64 9.11 -1.86 -0.95
CA GLY A 64 9.88 -2.66 -1.91
C GLY A 64 9.59 -4.16 -1.90
N LEU A 65 10.15 -4.89 -2.86
CA LEU A 65 10.48 -6.30 -2.63
C LEU A 65 11.77 -6.34 -1.81
N LEU A 66 11.93 -7.33 -0.92
CA LEU A 66 13.08 -7.46 -0.04
C LEU A 66 13.50 -8.93 0.09
N HIS A 67 14.75 -9.25 -0.26
CA HIS A 67 15.31 -10.61 -0.25
C HIS A 67 15.23 -11.25 1.15
N ASP A 68 15.95 -10.68 2.12
CA ASP A 68 15.96 -11.12 3.53
C ASP A 68 14.79 -10.54 4.34
N GLY A 69 13.81 -9.98 3.64
CA GLY A 69 12.64 -9.31 4.21
C GLY A 69 11.38 -10.11 3.93
N LEU A 70 10.52 -9.55 3.09
CA LEU A 70 9.13 -9.99 2.94
C LEU A 70 8.91 -11.02 1.82
N GLN A 71 9.81 -11.16 0.84
CA GLN A 71 9.64 -12.14 -0.24
C GLN A 71 9.56 -13.60 0.27
N PRO A 72 10.39 -14.05 1.23
CA PRO A 72 10.31 -15.41 1.79
C PRO A 72 8.99 -15.69 2.51
N TYR A 73 8.27 -14.64 2.94
CA TYR A 73 7.00 -14.72 3.67
C TYR A 73 5.83 -14.20 2.85
N SER A 74 6.00 -14.02 1.54
CA SER A 74 4.93 -13.63 0.63
C SER A 74 3.73 -14.57 0.75
N VAL A 75 2.53 -14.14 0.33
CA VAL A 75 1.35 -15.02 0.39
C VAL A 75 1.58 -16.31 -0.42
N GLY A 76 2.25 -16.20 -1.58
CA GLY A 76 2.62 -17.36 -2.39
C GLY A 76 3.57 -18.32 -1.67
N ALA A 77 4.66 -17.81 -1.09
CA ALA A 77 5.63 -18.64 -0.37
C ALA A 77 5.05 -19.25 0.91
N SER A 78 4.26 -18.46 1.66
CA SER A 78 3.58 -18.90 2.88
C SER A 78 2.60 -20.03 2.57
N LEU A 79 1.78 -19.90 1.53
CA LEU A 79 0.87 -20.95 1.09
C LEU A 79 1.60 -22.19 0.58
N ALA A 80 2.66 -22.02 -0.22
CA ALA A 80 3.49 -23.12 -0.72
C ALA A 80 4.05 -23.96 0.44
N SER A 81 4.51 -23.30 1.51
CA SER A 81 5.02 -24.00 2.70
C SER A 81 3.96 -24.86 3.39
N ARG A 82 2.66 -24.51 3.29
CA ARG A 82 1.55 -25.29 3.84
C ARG A 82 1.16 -26.44 2.94
N ILE A 83 1.16 -26.19 1.63
CA ILE A 83 0.92 -27.20 0.60
C ILE A 83 1.96 -28.33 0.68
N ALA A 84 3.23 -27.99 0.96
CA ALA A 84 4.29 -28.96 1.20
C ALA A 84 4.00 -29.92 2.38
N LEU A 85 3.33 -29.43 3.43
CA LEU A 85 2.94 -30.24 4.60
C LEU A 85 1.72 -31.14 4.33
N SER A 86 1.12 -31.02 3.15
CA SER A 86 -0.09 -31.75 2.73
C SER A 86 0.11 -32.57 1.46
N GLY A 87 1.35 -32.99 1.18
CA GLY A 87 1.69 -33.86 0.06
C GLY A 87 2.16 -33.14 -1.21
N GLY A 88 2.40 -31.82 -1.13
CA GLY A 88 3.04 -31.06 -2.20
C GLY A 88 4.56 -31.10 -2.18
N ASP A 89 5.18 -30.48 -3.19
CA ASP A 89 6.64 -30.33 -3.24
C ASP A 89 7.14 -29.48 -2.06
N THR A 90 8.25 -29.92 -1.47
CA THR A 90 8.98 -29.17 -0.43
C THR A 90 9.75 -27.98 -0.99
N GLY A 91 10.01 -27.96 -2.31
CA GLY A 91 10.60 -26.83 -3.02
C GLY A 91 9.54 -25.83 -3.48
N PHE A 92 9.83 -24.53 -3.27
CA PHE A 92 9.11 -23.43 -3.89
C PHE A 92 10.10 -22.44 -4.49
N SER A 93 10.33 -22.54 -5.81
CA SER A 93 11.29 -21.67 -6.51
C SER A 93 10.65 -20.31 -6.83
N GLN A 94 11.19 -19.26 -6.22
CA GLN A 94 10.77 -17.88 -6.45
C GLN A 94 11.93 -17.02 -6.99
N PRO A 95 11.69 -16.12 -7.97
CA PRO A 95 12.70 -15.22 -8.47
C PRO A 95 13.11 -14.20 -7.42
N ASP A 96 14.33 -14.36 -6.94
CA ASP A 96 14.92 -13.47 -5.95
C ASP A 96 15.30 -12.11 -6.53
N ILE A 97 15.10 -11.03 -5.78
CA ILE A 97 15.64 -9.72 -6.15
C ILE A 97 17.11 -9.53 -5.74
N ASN A 98 17.64 -10.36 -4.83
CA ASN A 98 18.98 -10.25 -4.27
C ASN A 98 19.30 -8.85 -3.72
N SER A 99 18.34 -8.24 -3.00
CA SER A 99 18.46 -6.89 -2.47
C SER A 99 17.88 -6.80 -1.07
N GLU A 100 18.67 -6.27 -0.12
CA GLU A 100 18.26 -6.04 1.27
C GLU A 100 17.31 -4.83 1.39
N ASN A 101 17.57 -3.77 0.62
CA ASN A 101 16.82 -2.52 0.69
C ASN A 101 15.78 -2.39 -0.43
N GLY A 102 15.84 -3.23 -1.46
CA GLY A 102 14.95 -3.16 -2.60
C GLY A 102 15.01 -1.80 -3.29
N PHE A 103 13.93 -1.45 -4.00
CA PHE A 103 13.82 -0.17 -4.69
C PHE A 103 12.39 0.34 -4.67
N PHE A 104 12.19 1.49 -4.02
CA PHE A 104 10.91 2.20 -3.98
C PHE A 104 10.76 3.10 -5.21
N GLY A 105 11.76 3.96 -5.45
CA GLY A 105 11.76 4.96 -6.52
C GLY A 105 12.99 5.87 -6.49
N PRO A 106 13.12 6.78 -7.47
CA PRO A 106 14.16 7.80 -7.45
C PRO A 106 13.96 8.77 -6.28
N GLY A 107 15.05 9.39 -5.85
CA GLY A 107 15.04 10.42 -4.82
C GLY A 107 14.47 11.76 -5.29
N ALA A 108 14.88 12.82 -4.58
CA ALA A 108 14.42 14.18 -4.84
C ALA A 108 14.87 14.70 -6.23
N ASP A 109 15.94 14.16 -6.79
CA ASP A 109 16.41 14.53 -8.12
C ASP A 109 15.60 13.91 -9.28
N GLY A 110 14.77 12.91 -8.98
CA GLY A 110 13.94 12.19 -9.96
C GLY A 110 14.72 11.31 -10.94
N VAL A 111 16.00 11.05 -10.69
CA VAL A 111 16.88 10.25 -11.54
C VAL A 111 17.13 8.91 -10.88
N VAL A 112 16.90 7.81 -11.62
CA VAL A 112 17.19 6.47 -11.11
C VAL A 112 18.68 6.17 -11.21
N GLY A 113 19.24 5.54 -10.18
CA GLY A 113 20.64 5.11 -10.11
C GLY A 113 21.56 6.12 -9.42
N THR A 114 21.00 7.09 -8.70
CA THR A 114 21.72 8.12 -7.95
C THR A 114 21.74 7.81 -6.45
N ALA A 115 22.54 8.55 -5.69
CA ALA A 115 22.75 8.27 -4.26
C ALA A 115 21.53 8.59 -3.38
N ASP A 116 20.56 9.34 -3.89
CA ASP A 116 19.31 9.68 -3.23
C ASP A 116 18.15 8.73 -3.58
N ASP A 117 18.39 7.70 -4.41
CA ASP A 117 17.44 6.62 -4.64
C ASP A 117 16.88 6.07 -3.32
N GLU A 118 15.58 5.81 -3.30
CA GLU A 118 14.86 5.43 -2.10
C GLU A 118 14.60 3.92 -2.08
N GLY A 119 14.99 3.28 -0.98
CA GLY A 119 14.75 1.87 -0.69
C GLY A 119 13.68 1.70 0.39
N ARG A 120 13.84 0.62 1.15
CA ARG A 120 12.88 0.21 2.18
C ARG A 120 12.63 1.27 3.24
N TRP A 121 11.40 1.27 3.74
CA TRP A 121 10.92 2.08 4.84
C TRP A 121 11.23 1.37 6.15
N TYR A 122 11.59 2.11 7.19
CA TYR A 122 11.86 1.56 8.51
C TYR A 122 11.57 2.57 9.61
N LEU A 123 11.27 2.06 10.81
CA LEU A 123 11.06 2.88 11.99
C LEU A 123 12.40 3.40 12.52
N THR A 124 12.42 4.66 12.92
CA THR A 124 13.56 5.30 13.58
C THR A 124 13.19 5.78 14.98
N GLN A 125 14.18 5.95 15.84
CA GLN A 125 14.04 6.59 17.13
C GLN A 125 15.09 7.67 17.31
N SER A 126 14.67 8.90 17.59
CA SER A 126 15.58 9.99 17.93
C SER A 126 16.32 9.67 19.23
N ALA A 127 17.65 9.74 19.22
CA ALA A 127 18.48 9.55 20.40
C ALA A 127 18.29 10.68 21.42
N SER A 128 17.94 11.88 20.96
CA SER A 128 17.81 13.07 21.79
C SER A 128 16.43 13.21 22.43
N THR A 129 15.37 12.82 21.73
CA THR A 129 13.97 13.00 22.19
C THR A 129 13.25 11.69 22.50
N GLY A 130 13.72 10.56 21.95
CA GLY A 130 13.03 9.28 22.02
C GLY A 130 11.87 9.15 21.03
N ASP A 131 11.61 10.17 20.22
CA ASP A 131 10.52 10.19 19.26
C ASP A 131 10.68 9.12 18.19
N ILE A 132 9.57 8.43 17.88
CA ILE A 132 9.54 7.44 16.81
C ILE A 132 9.22 8.13 15.48
N GLY A 133 10.07 7.89 14.49
CA GLY A 133 9.95 8.37 13.13
C GLY A 133 9.88 7.24 12.12
N ILE A 134 9.77 7.63 10.86
CA ILE A 134 9.87 6.74 9.70
C ILE A 134 10.96 7.33 8.79
N SER A 135 11.82 6.47 8.27
CA SER A 135 12.89 6.84 7.36
C SER A 135 13.03 5.81 6.25
N ARG A 136 13.81 6.16 5.22
CA ARG A 136 14.06 5.29 4.06
C ARG A 136 15.54 4.96 3.96
N ALA A 137 15.84 3.71 3.63
CA ALA A 137 17.20 3.27 3.36
C ALA A 137 17.59 3.70 1.93
N PRO A 138 18.89 3.77 1.59
CA PRO A 138 19.32 3.92 0.21
C PRO A 138 18.76 2.79 -0.67
N GLY A 139 18.19 3.17 -1.80
CA GLY A 139 17.60 2.26 -2.78
C GLY A 139 18.65 1.53 -3.62
N ASP A 140 18.28 0.34 -4.08
CA ASP A 140 19.09 -0.48 -4.97
C ASP A 140 18.42 -0.57 -6.35
N ALA A 141 18.68 0.43 -7.21
CA ALA A 141 18.14 0.46 -8.57
C ALA A 141 18.59 -0.73 -9.43
N ALA A 142 19.72 -1.37 -9.12
CA ALA A 142 20.20 -2.53 -9.85
C ALA A 142 19.27 -3.75 -9.67
N SER A 143 18.56 -3.83 -8.54
CA SER A 143 17.56 -4.87 -8.28
C SER A 143 16.43 -4.91 -9.33
N LEU A 144 16.12 -3.80 -10.01
CA LEU A 144 15.10 -3.74 -11.05
C LEU A 144 15.53 -4.34 -12.39
N SER A 145 16.83 -4.39 -12.67
CA SER A 145 17.35 -4.66 -14.02
C SER A 145 18.27 -5.87 -14.09
N THR A 146 18.84 -6.29 -12.97
CA THR A 146 19.75 -7.44 -12.91
C THR A 146 18.96 -8.73 -13.19
N PRO A 147 19.28 -9.50 -14.25
CA PRO A 147 18.58 -10.75 -14.55
C PRO A 147 18.63 -11.75 -13.39
N TYR A 148 17.60 -12.57 -13.25
CA TYR A 148 17.59 -13.67 -12.29
C TYR A 148 18.59 -14.74 -12.73
N GLU A 149 19.51 -15.11 -11.85
CA GLU A 149 20.60 -16.04 -12.14
C GLU A 149 20.25 -17.51 -11.84
N GLY A 150 19.11 -17.77 -11.20
CA GLY A 150 18.67 -19.12 -10.86
C GLY A 150 18.04 -19.87 -12.04
N ASP A 151 17.63 -21.12 -11.80
CA ASP A 151 16.99 -21.96 -12.82
C ASP A 151 15.57 -21.46 -13.13
N MET A 152 15.43 -20.77 -14.26
CA MET A 152 14.13 -20.25 -14.72
C MET A 152 13.10 -21.35 -15.04
N SER A 153 13.54 -22.58 -15.34
CA SER A 153 12.64 -23.70 -15.62
C SER A 153 12.00 -24.29 -14.37
N ALA A 154 12.61 -24.04 -13.21
CA ALA A 154 12.12 -24.49 -11.91
C ALA A 154 11.15 -23.49 -11.25
N ILE A 155 11.00 -22.26 -11.79
CA ILE A 155 10.18 -21.21 -11.19
C ILE A 155 8.75 -21.67 -10.97
N GLN A 156 8.26 -21.45 -9.75
CA GLN A 156 6.89 -21.70 -9.32
C GLN A 156 6.17 -20.41 -8.94
N ASN A 157 6.90 -19.36 -8.53
CA ASN A 157 6.31 -18.05 -8.25
C ASN A 157 6.49 -17.09 -9.43
N PHE A 158 5.38 -16.78 -10.09
CA PHE A 158 5.28 -15.79 -11.16
C PHE A 158 4.70 -14.46 -10.65
N ALA A 159 4.52 -14.31 -9.33
CA ALA A 159 4.11 -13.05 -8.77
C ALA A 159 5.24 -12.03 -8.76
N VAL A 160 4.91 -10.79 -9.10
CA VAL A 160 5.88 -9.69 -9.06
C VAL A 160 5.27 -8.43 -8.46
N GLY A 161 6.16 -7.58 -7.94
CA GLY A 161 5.79 -6.27 -7.46
C GLY A 161 5.17 -5.42 -8.56
N LYS A 162 4.16 -4.64 -8.19
CA LYS A 162 3.56 -3.60 -9.03
C LYS A 162 2.94 -4.04 -10.37
N GLN A 163 2.52 -5.31 -10.51
CA GLN A 163 1.87 -5.81 -11.72
C GLN A 163 0.35 -5.57 -11.71
N THR A 164 -0.18 -5.04 -12.80
CA THR A 164 -1.61 -4.77 -13.03
C THR A 164 -2.31 -5.91 -13.77
N MET A 165 -3.65 -5.97 -13.75
CA MET A 165 -4.43 -7.02 -14.40
C MET A 165 -4.06 -7.19 -15.88
N GLY A 166 -4.02 -6.09 -16.64
CA GLY A 166 -3.70 -6.14 -18.07
C GLY A 166 -2.29 -6.66 -18.37
N GLN A 167 -1.33 -6.37 -17.49
CA GLN A 167 0.06 -6.80 -17.64
C GLN A 167 0.25 -8.32 -17.56
N PHE A 168 -0.64 -9.07 -16.91
CA PHE A 168 -0.55 -10.54 -16.89
C PHE A 168 -0.84 -11.17 -18.26
N LEU A 169 -1.55 -10.44 -19.13
CA LEU A 169 -2.08 -10.95 -20.41
C LEU A 169 -1.22 -10.56 -21.62
N ILE A 170 -0.30 -9.60 -21.46
CA ILE A 170 0.54 -9.11 -22.55
C ILE A 170 2.00 -9.59 -22.40
N PRO A 171 2.70 -9.83 -23.52
CA PRO A 171 4.14 -10.03 -23.51
C PRO A 171 4.90 -8.81 -22.96
N ASN A 172 6.09 -9.04 -22.41
CA ASN A 172 6.92 -8.00 -21.81
C ASN A 172 8.01 -7.48 -22.77
N ASP A 173 7.73 -7.51 -24.08
CA ASP A 173 8.65 -7.10 -25.16
C ASP A 173 8.68 -5.57 -25.41
N GLY A 174 7.90 -4.80 -24.64
CA GLY A 174 7.78 -3.35 -24.80
C GLY A 174 6.85 -2.91 -25.92
N SER A 175 6.17 -3.84 -26.62
CA SER A 175 5.20 -3.52 -27.68
C SER A 175 3.91 -2.90 -27.13
N ALA A 176 3.56 -3.23 -25.88
CA ALA A 176 2.47 -2.64 -25.12
C ALA A 176 2.98 -2.16 -23.76
N ALA A 177 2.63 -0.92 -23.40
CA ALA A 177 2.98 -0.33 -22.12
C ALA A 177 1.83 -0.46 -21.10
N PRO A 178 2.13 -0.50 -19.79
CA PRO A 178 3.48 -0.54 -19.21
C PRO A 178 4.05 -1.97 -19.15
N VAL A 179 5.37 -2.10 -19.34
CA VAL A 179 6.13 -3.33 -19.02
C VAL A 179 6.37 -3.44 -17.51
N ASN A 180 6.57 -4.65 -17.00
CA ASN A 180 6.95 -4.84 -15.59
C ASN A 180 8.43 -5.24 -15.50
N PRO A 181 9.31 -4.38 -14.93
CA PRO A 181 10.75 -4.64 -14.88
C PRO A 181 11.10 -5.87 -14.02
N TRP A 182 10.32 -6.17 -12.98
CA TRP A 182 10.56 -7.34 -12.13
C TRP A 182 10.32 -8.64 -12.89
N TYR A 183 9.28 -8.70 -13.73
CA TYR A 183 9.03 -9.87 -14.59
C TYR A 183 10.12 -10.02 -15.66
N SER A 184 10.63 -8.92 -16.23
CA SER A 184 11.71 -8.97 -17.24
C SER A 184 12.96 -9.72 -16.74
N ARG A 185 13.20 -9.73 -15.42
CA ARG A 185 14.36 -10.40 -14.81
C ARG A 185 14.31 -11.92 -14.95
N PHE A 186 13.13 -12.52 -15.03
CA PHE A 186 12.94 -13.97 -15.08
C PHE A 186 12.00 -14.45 -16.20
N ASP A 187 11.74 -13.58 -17.18
CA ASP A 187 11.04 -13.94 -18.40
C ASP A 187 11.94 -14.84 -19.26
N ALA A 188 11.66 -16.14 -19.23
CA ALA A 188 12.45 -17.16 -19.93
C ALA A 188 12.30 -17.07 -21.45
N SER A 189 11.29 -16.34 -21.94
CA SER A 189 11.02 -16.13 -23.35
C SER A 189 11.71 -14.89 -23.94
N GLY A 190 12.37 -14.09 -23.09
CA GLY A 190 12.97 -12.83 -23.51
C GLY A 190 11.97 -11.78 -23.97
N GLY A 191 10.78 -11.73 -23.35
CA GLY A 191 9.74 -10.73 -23.63
C GLY A 191 8.60 -11.22 -24.52
N THR A 192 8.70 -12.42 -25.12
CA THR A 192 7.79 -12.86 -26.18
C THR A 192 6.50 -13.52 -25.70
N VAL A 193 6.41 -13.88 -24.42
CA VAL A 193 5.18 -14.40 -23.79
C VAL A 193 4.82 -13.62 -22.53
N SER A 194 3.53 -13.62 -22.19
CA SER A 194 3.06 -13.00 -20.95
C SER A 194 3.41 -13.83 -19.72
N ALA A 195 3.42 -13.21 -18.54
CA ALA A 195 3.63 -13.90 -17.27
C ALA A 195 2.62 -15.03 -17.04
N LEU A 196 1.35 -14.82 -17.42
CA LEU A 196 0.32 -15.86 -17.35
C LEU A 196 0.66 -17.04 -18.27
N ALA A 197 1.06 -16.77 -19.52
CA ALA A 197 1.40 -17.81 -20.47
C ALA A 197 2.64 -18.61 -20.02
N GLN A 198 3.65 -17.95 -19.42
CA GLN A 198 4.82 -18.62 -18.87
C GLN A 198 4.46 -19.49 -17.66
N MET A 199 3.57 -19.03 -16.76
CA MET A 199 3.07 -19.85 -15.66
C MET A 199 2.32 -21.08 -16.16
N ILE A 200 1.39 -20.91 -17.11
CA ILE A 200 0.65 -22.03 -17.71
C ILE A 200 1.63 -23.05 -18.33
N GLY A 201 2.64 -22.56 -19.05
CA GLY A 201 3.67 -23.39 -19.67
C GLY A 201 4.59 -24.11 -18.68
N SER A 202 4.61 -23.72 -17.41
CA SER A 202 5.42 -24.37 -16.36
C SER A 202 4.87 -25.73 -15.92
N GLY A 203 3.61 -26.05 -16.25
CA GLY A 203 2.99 -27.35 -15.96
C GLY A 203 2.73 -27.60 -14.48
N GLY A 204 2.21 -26.60 -13.74
CA GLY A 204 1.75 -26.78 -12.36
C GLY A 204 0.49 -27.65 -12.27
N THR A 205 0.31 -28.33 -11.14
CA THR A 205 -0.87 -29.17 -10.84
C THR A 205 -1.88 -28.50 -9.91
N PHE A 206 -1.45 -27.45 -9.21
CA PHE A 206 -2.33 -26.56 -8.45
C PHE A 206 -1.87 -25.12 -8.61
N PHE A 207 -2.80 -24.19 -8.87
CA PHE A 207 -2.48 -22.76 -9.00
C PHE A 207 -3.04 -21.91 -7.87
N MET A 208 -2.33 -20.85 -7.52
CA MET A 208 -2.86 -19.68 -6.83
C MET A 208 -2.78 -18.49 -7.78
N ALA A 209 -3.87 -17.77 -7.98
CA ALA A 209 -3.92 -16.61 -8.85
C ALA A 209 -4.64 -15.43 -8.19
N TRP A 210 -3.92 -14.33 -7.94
CA TRP A 210 -4.50 -13.11 -7.37
C TRP A 210 -4.29 -11.91 -8.28
N PHE A 211 -5.31 -11.62 -9.08
CA PHE A 211 -5.27 -10.57 -10.08
C PHE A 211 -6.11 -9.34 -9.68
N GLY A 212 -5.74 -8.17 -10.20
CA GLY A 212 -6.53 -6.93 -10.08
C GLY A 212 -6.43 -6.18 -8.76
N ALA A 213 -5.97 -6.81 -7.67
CA ALA A 213 -5.88 -6.14 -6.36
C ALA A 213 -4.89 -4.96 -6.35
N TYR A 214 -3.78 -5.07 -7.08
CA TYR A 214 -2.79 -3.99 -7.17
C TYR A 214 -3.31 -2.78 -7.97
N ASP A 215 -4.19 -2.98 -8.95
CA ASP A 215 -4.76 -1.90 -9.76
C ASP A 215 -5.52 -0.90 -8.88
N PHE A 216 -6.39 -1.39 -7.98
CA PHE A 216 -7.07 -0.56 -6.97
C PHE A 216 -6.07 0.11 -6.01
N LEU A 217 -5.16 -0.67 -5.43
CA LEU A 217 -4.19 -0.15 -4.47
C LEU A 217 -3.34 0.98 -5.07
N ALA A 218 -2.82 0.79 -6.28
CA ALA A 218 -1.89 1.70 -6.94
C ALA A 218 -2.55 3.02 -7.35
N HIS A 219 -3.80 2.97 -7.80
CA HIS A 219 -4.56 4.16 -8.19
C HIS A 219 -4.91 5.03 -6.99
N TYR A 220 -5.52 4.43 -5.96
CA TYR A 220 -6.03 5.20 -4.82
C TYR A 220 -4.94 5.56 -3.80
N ALA A 221 -3.81 4.84 -3.74
CA ALA A 221 -2.64 5.30 -2.99
C ALA A 221 -1.99 6.57 -3.58
N ARG A 222 -2.46 7.01 -4.75
CA ARG A 222 -2.06 8.25 -5.45
C ARG A 222 -3.27 9.18 -5.63
N GLY A 223 -4.19 9.16 -4.69
CA GLY A 223 -5.30 10.10 -4.66
C GLY A 223 -6.44 9.85 -5.65
N GLY A 224 -6.41 8.77 -6.44
CA GLY A 224 -7.42 8.59 -7.50
C GLY A 224 -7.09 9.36 -8.79
N ASP A 225 -5.91 9.96 -8.89
CA ASP A 225 -5.52 10.74 -10.07
C ASP A 225 -5.26 9.83 -11.28
N GLY A 226 -6.20 9.83 -12.22
CA GLY A 226 -6.15 9.08 -13.48
C GLY A 226 -4.95 9.45 -14.38
N ASN A 227 -4.31 10.60 -14.15
CA ASN A 227 -3.10 11.00 -14.88
C ASN A 227 -1.83 10.38 -14.29
N VAL A 228 -1.83 10.04 -12.99
CA VAL A 228 -0.69 9.39 -12.34
C VAL A 228 -0.78 7.87 -12.48
N PHE A 229 -1.98 7.32 -12.32
CA PHE A 229 -2.21 5.90 -12.53
C PHE A 229 -3.62 5.66 -13.10
N PRO A 230 -3.81 4.85 -14.16
CA PRO A 230 -5.12 4.65 -14.76
C PRO A 230 -6.16 4.13 -13.77
N GLU A 231 -7.38 4.66 -13.84
CA GLU A 231 -8.49 4.25 -12.98
C GLU A 231 -8.90 2.78 -13.23
N PRO A 232 -8.95 1.93 -12.18
CA PRO A 232 -9.38 0.55 -12.29
C PRO A 232 -10.91 0.46 -12.28
N THR A 233 -11.50 0.36 -13.45
CA THR A 233 -12.95 0.11 -13.58
C THR A 233 -13.24 -1.38 -13.71
N ALA A 234 -14.28 -1.86 -13.03
CA ALA A 234 -14.69 -3.26 -13.08
C ALA A 234 -14.97 -3.74 -14.52
N THR A 235 -15.49 -2.86 -15.37
CA THR A 235 -15.75 -3.16 -16.78
C THR A 235 -14.48 -3.31 -17.62
N ALA A 236 -13.37 -2.71 -17.21
CA ALA A 236 -12.08 -2.88 -17.88
C ALA A 236 -11.35 -4.14 -17.40
N ILE A 237 -11.20 -4.32 -16.09
CA ILE A 237 -10.39 -5.41 -15.52
C ILE A 237 -11.16 -6.73 -15.31
N GLY A 238 -12.49 -6.67 -15.20
CA GLY A 238 -13.36 -7.85 -15.05
C GLY A 238 -13.27 -8.84 -16.22
N PRO A 239 -13.44 -8.39 -17.48
CA PRO A 239 -13.28 -9.26 -18.65
C PRO A 239 -11.85 -9.80 -18.79
N GLN A 240 -10.83 -9.03 -18.38
CA GLN A 240 -9.44 -9.47 -18.37
C GLN A 240 -9.22 -10.60 -17.34
N PHE A 241 -9.79 -10.47 -16.15
CA PHE A 241 -9.78 -11.55 -15.15
C PHE A 241 -10.45 -12.82 -15.71
N GLU A 242 -11.63 -12.67 -16.30
CA GLU A 242 -12.38 -13.80 -16.86
C GLU A 242 -11.59 -14.49 -17.99
N GLN A 243 -10.91 -13.71 -18.84
CA GLN A 243 -9.99 -14.23 -19.85
C GLN A 243 -8.82 -14.99 -19.22
N ALA A 244 -8.17 -14.43 -18.19
CA ALA A 244 -7.05 -15.06 -17.50
C ALA A 244 -7.45 -16.40 -16.87
N LEU A 245 -8.59 -16.42 -16.18
CA LEU A 245 -9.14 -17.63 -15.57
C LEU A 245 -9.41 -18.70 -16.63
N GLN A 246 -10.10 -18.33 -17.73
CA GLN A 246 -10.36 -19.23 -18.85
C GLN A 246 -9.07 -19.78 -19.46
N SER A 247 -8.04 -18.95 -19.67
CA SER A 247 -6.75 -19.42 -20.18
C SER A 247 -6.12 -20.50 -19.29
N MET A 248 -6.21 -20.38 -17.96
CA MET A 248 -5.71 -21.41 -17.04
C MET A 248 -6.54 -22.70 -17.10
N ILE A 249 -7.86 -22.62 -16.91
CA ILE A 249 -8.70 -23.82 -16.75
C ILE A 249 -9.00 -24.57 -18.06
N THR A 250 -8.76 -23.94 -19.22
CA THR A 250 -8.89 -24.58 -20.54
C THR A 250 -7.60 -25.18 -21.05
N SER A 251 -6.44 -24.70 -20.57
CA SER A 251 -5.14 -25.28 -20.93
C SER A 251 -4.95 -26.66 -20.27
N ASP A 252 -5.53 -26.87 -19.09
CA ASP A 252 -5.68 -28.18 -18.46
C ASP A 252 -7.04 -28.31 -17.77
N THR A 253 -7.86 -29.25 -18.23
CA THR A 253 -9.23 -29.48 -17.74
C THR A 253 -9.27 -30.17 -16.37
N THR A 254 -8.13 -30.63 -15.86
CA THR A 254 -7.97 -31.22 -14.51
C THR A 254 -7.35 -30.26 -13.51
N TRP A 255 -6.76 -29.15 -13.99
CA TRP A 255 -6.05 -28.20 -13.15
C TRP A 255 -7.00 -27.51 -12.16
N LYS A 256 -6.65 -27.60 -10.87
CA LYS A 256 -7.36 -26.99 -9.75
C LYS A 256 -6.58 -25.80 -9.21
N GLY A 257 -7.26 -24.90 -8.53
CA GLY A 257 -6.58 -23.76 -7.92
C GLY A 257 -7.46 -22.90 -7.04
N VAL A 258 -6.89 -21.78 -6.62
CA VAL A 258 -7.57 -20.77 -5.82
C VAL A 258 -7.36 -19.39 -6.43
N VAL A 259 -8.42 -18.60 -6.47
CA VAL A 259 -8.38 -17.17 -6.80
C VAL A 259 -8.86 -16.35 -5.60
N ALA A 260 -8.59 -15.05 -5.61
CA ALA A 260 -9.04 -14.16 -4.55
C ALA A 260 -9.75 -12.92 -5.07
N THR A 261 -10.67 -12.41 -4.25
CA THR A 261 -11.28 -11.09 -4.44
C THR A 261 -10.33 -9.98 -3.98
N VAL A 262 -10.65 -8.73 -4.33
CA VAL A 262 -9.91 -7.54 -3.91
C VAL A 262 -10.31 -7.19 -2.47
N PRO A 263 -9.34 -7.09 -1.54
CA PRO A 263 -9.61 -6.71 -0.16
C PRO A 263 -10.07 -5.25 -0.07
N ASP A 264 -10.66 -4.88 1.06
CA ASP A 264 -11.00 -3.50 1.41
C ASP A 264 -9.73 -2.64 1.57
N VAL A 265 -9.28 -2.04 0.46
CA VAL A 265 -7.99 -1.32 0.37
C VAL A 265 -7.91 -0.12 1.31
N LEU A 266 -9.04 0.56 1.52
CA LEU A 266 -9.15 1.75 2.36
C LEU A 266 -8.99 1.44 3.86
N ALA A 267 -9.11 0.18 4.27
CA ALA A 267 -8.91 -0.20 5.66
C ALA A 267 -7.43 -0.20 6.08
N SER A 268 -6.49 -0.21 5.13
CA SER A 268 -5.06 -0.18 5.46
C SER A 268 -4.66 1.09 6.23
N PRO A 269 -3.71 1.02 7.19
CA PRO A 269 -3.24 2.17 7.94
C PRO A 269 -2.80 3.36 7.08
N PHE A 270 -2.33 3.11 5.86
CA PHE A 270 -1.95 4.13 4.89
C PHE A 270 -3.06 5.18 4.66
N PHE A 271 -4.32 4.76 4.63
CA PHE A 271 -5.46 5.66 4.42
C PHE A 271 -6.03 6.23 5.72
N GLN A 272 -5.69 5.64 6.87
CA GLN A 272 -6.35 5.95 8.15
C GLN A 272 -5.45 6.71 9.14
N ILE A 273 -4.12 6.63 8.99
CA ILE A 273 -3.18 7.07 10.02
C ILE A 273 -3.21 8.56 10.34
N LEU A 274 -3.56 9.41 9.37
CA LEU A 274 -3.63 10.86 9.58
C LEU A 274 -4.95 11.27 10.26
N GLY A 275 -5.95 10.39 10.32
CA GLY A 275 -7.26 10.70 10.91
C GLY A 275 -8.09 11.68 10.08
N SER A 276 -9.04 12.36 10.73
CA SER A 276 -10.01 13.20 10.02
C SER A 276 -9.38 14.48 9.45
N PRO A 277 -9.57 14.78 8.14
CA PRO A 277 -9.01 15.96 7.50
C PRO A 277 -9.68 17.27 7.95
N THR A 278 -10.76 17.20 8.74
CA THR A 278 -11.43 18.39 9.29
C THR A 278 -10.75 18.96 10.53
N GLY A 279 -9.81 18.20 11.12
CA GLY A 279 -9.16 18.53 12.39
C GLY A 279 -7.63 18.64 12.34
N LEU A 280 -7.03 18.70 11.15
CA LEU A 280 -5.58 18.53 10.98
C LEU A 280 -4.75 19.82 10.98
N ILE A 281 -5.38 20.99 10.84
CA ILE A 281 -4.67 22.25 10.82
C ILE A 281 -4.90 23.00 12.15
N PRO A 282 -4.03 22.81 13.16
CA PRO A 282 -4.09 23.59 14.39
C PRO A 282 -3.62 25.01 14.14
N MET A 283 -4.34 26.00 14.69
CA MET A 283 -3.94 27.40 14.70
C MET A 283 -4.12 27.98 16.10
N ASP A 284 -3.05 28.54 16.67
CA ASP A 284 -3.10 29.20 17.97
C ASP A 284 -3.67 30.63 17.85
N ALA A 285 -4.52 31.00 18.81
CA ALA A 285 -5.18 32.30 18.79
C ALA A 285 -4.20 33.49 18.95
N THR A 286 -3.06 33.26 19.59
CA THR A 286 -2.06 34.28 19.92
C THR A 286 -0.87 34.22 18.98
N GLU A 287 -0.30 33.03 18.78
CA GLU A 287 0.90 32.83 17.97
C GLU A 287 0.59 32.99 16.46
N ASP A 288 -0.59 32.54 16.01
CA ASP A 288 -1.00 32.60 14.60
C ASP A 288 -1.94 33.76 14.26
N ALA A 289 -2.09 34.76 15.16
CA ALA A 289 -3.04 35.86 14.98
C ALA A 289 -2.84 36.63 13.65
N ALA A 290 -1.58 36.79 13.21
CA ALA A 290 -1.27 37.44 11.93
C ALA A 290 -1.69 36.58 10.73
N THR A 291 -1.38 35.28 10.77
CA THR A 291 -1.76 34.29 9.76
C THR A 291 -3.27 34.18 9.63
N LEU A 292 -3.98 34.08 10.75
CA LEU A 292 -5.45 34.10 10.80
C LEU A 292 -6.03 35.37 10.18
N GLY A 293 -5.40 36.53 10.40
CA GLY A 293 -5.79 37.79 9.77
C GLY A 293 -5.65 37.76 8.25
N GLN A 294 -4.56 37.19 7.73
CA GLN A 294 -4.33 37.04 6.29
C GLN A 294 -5.32 36.05 5.66
N LEU A 295 -5.55 34.91 6.31
CA LEU A 295 -6.51 33.90 5.88
C LEU A 295 -7.95 34.43 5.86
N ALA A 296 -8.32 35.29 6.81
CA ALA A 296 -9.62 35.95 6.83
C ALA A 296 -9.81 36.94 5.65
N GLN A 297 -8.74 37.64 5.25
CA GLN A 297 -8.78 38.51 4.07
C GLN A 297 -8.93 37.69 2.79
N LEU A 298 -8.15 36.61 2.67
CA LEU A 298 -8.21 35.67 1.55
C LEU A 298 -9.61 35.06 1.42
N SER A 299 -10.14 34.46 2.49
CA SER A 299 -11.47 33.84 2.47
C SER A 299 -12.56 34.86 2.19
N GLY A 300 -12.47 36.06 2.76
CA GLY A 300 -13.42 37.14 2.50
C GLY A 300 -13.47 37.52 1.02
N ALA A 301 -12.32 37.69 0.37
CA ALA A 301 -12.24 38.02 -1.05
C ALA A 301 -12.71 36.84 -1.92
N TYR A 302 -12.22 35.63 -1.66
CA TYR A 302 -12.61 34.43 -2.40
C TYR A 302 -14.11 34.16 -2.30
N ASN A 303 -14.68 34.17 -1.09
CA ASN A 303 -16.09 33.87 -0.85
C ASN A 303 -17.01 34.87 -1.58
N GLN A 304 -16.62 36.14 -1.71
CA GLN A 304 -17.37 37.13 -2.49
C GLN A 304 -17.40 36.78 -3.98
N THR A 305 -16.28 36.30 -4.55
CA THR A 305 -16.25 35.84 -5.95
C THR A 305 -17.16 34.64 -6.17
N VAL A 306 -17.18 33.70 -5.21
CA VAL A 306 -18.06 32.53 -5.22
C VAL A 306 -19.54 32.94 -5.17
N ASP A 307 -19.90 33.91 -4.31
CA ASP A 307 -21.27 34.44 -4.26
C ASP A 307 -21.67 35.12 -5.57
N GLY A 308 -20.75 35.88 -6.16
CA GLY A 308 -20.95 36.50 -7.47
C GLY A 308 -21.24 35.46 -8.56
N PHE A 309 -20.45 34.39 -8.62
CA PHE A 309 -20.67 33.30 -9.59
C PHE A 309 -21.97 32.54 -9.36
N ALA A 310 -22.35 32.30 -8.11
CA ALA A 310 -23.63 31.70 -7.77
C ALA A 310 -24.79 32.59 -8.23
N PHE A 311 -24.71 33.89 -7.99
CA PHE A 311 -25.72 34.87 -8.41
C PHE A 311 -25.87 34.96 -9.93
N GLN A 312 -24.76 34.84 -10.68
CA GLN A 312 -24.75 34.84 -12.14
C GLN A 312 -25.12 33.47 -12.75
N GLY A 313 -25.36 32.45 -11.93
CA GLY A 313 -25.68 31.09 -12.38
C GLY A 313 -24.51 30.36 -13.04
N VAL A 314 -23.28 30.81 -12.79
CA VAL A 314 -22.05 30.12 -13.26
C VAL A 314 -21.85 28.82 -12.48
N ILE A 315 -22.14 28.84 -11.18
CA ILE A 315 -22.15 27.66 -10.30
C ILE A 315 -23.48 27.55 -9.57
N GLY A 316 -23.83 26.33 -9.14
CA GLY A 316 -25.03 26.10 -8.32
C GLY A 316 -24.87 26.57 -6.88
N SER A 317 -25.98 26.79 -6.17
CA SER A 317 -25.97 27.19 -4.75
C SER A 317 -25.31 26.15 -3.83
N THR A 318 -25.49 24.87 -4.12
CA THR A 318 -24.85 23.77 -3.38
C THR A 318 -23.33 23.80 -3.54
N GLU A 319 -22.83 24.02 -4.76
CA GLU A 319 -21.40 24.12 -5.05
C GLU A 319 -20.81 25.39 -4.41
N ALA A 320 -21.52 26.51 -4.51
CA ALA A 320 -21.12 27.77 -3.89
C ALA A 320 -20.99 27.65 -2.37
N ALA A 321 -21.88 26.90 -1.72
CA ALA A 321 -21.81 26.63 -0.29
C ALA A 321 -20.62 25.74 0.07
N SER A 322 -20.32 24.71 -0.74
CA SER A 322 -19.19 23.81 -0.47
C SER A 322 -17.83 24.46 -0.67
N ARG A 323 -17.74 25.50 -1.50
CA ARG A 323 -16.50 26.27 -1.75
C ARG A 323 -16.15 27.26 -0.64
N LYS A 324 -17.08 27.57 0.27
CA LYS A 324 -16.81 28.61 1.27
C LYS A 324 -15.62 28.23 2.15
N LEU A 325 -14.65 29.14 2.21
CA LEU A 325 -13.43 28.97 3.00
C LEU A 325 -13.56 29.73 4.31
N SER A 326 -13.06 29.16 5.41
CA SER A 326 -12.99 29.82 6.71
C SER A 326 -11.88 29.22 7.57
N TRP A 327 -11.14 30.07 8.29
CA TRP A 327 -10.16 29.66 9.28
C TRP A 327 -10.39 30.40 10.59
N SER A 328 -10.15 29.71 11.69
CA SER A 328 -10.29 30.24 13.05
C SER A 328 -9.25 29.61 13.97
N ALA A 329 -9.03 30.21 15.14
CA ALA A 329 -8.22 29.57 16.18
C ALA A 329 -8.81 28.21 16.58
N GLY A 330 -7.95 27.23 16.82
CA GLY A 330 -8.30 25.82 16.99
C GLY A 330 -7.98 25.00 15.75
N ASN A 331 -8.64 23.84 15.62
CA ASN A 331 -8.42 22.93 14.50
C ASN A 331 -9.29 23.31 13.31
N ASN A 332 -8.70 23.31 12.12
CA ASN A 332 -9.35 23.66 10.87
C ASN A 332 -9.24 22.51 9.85
N SER A 333 -10.17 22.50 8.90
CA SER A 333 -10.16 21.58 7.77
C SER A 333 -9.02 21.88 6.79
N LEU A 334 -8.47 20.81 6.22
CA LEU A 334 -7.54 20.88 5.10
C LEU A 334 -8.18 21.60 3.91
N LEU A 335 -7.40 22.45 3.26
CA LEU A 335 -7.72 23.01 1.95
C LEU A 335 -7.30 22.01 0.87
N ILE A 336 -8.22 21.67 -0.03
CA ILE A 336 -8.02 20.66 -1.08
C ILE A 336 -8.51 21.17 -2.42
N ASN A 337 -7.98 20.61 -3.51
CA ASN A 337 -8.61 20.68 -4.82
C ASN A 337 -9.61 19.54 -4.96
N ASP A 338 -10.83 19.85 -5.38
CA ASP A 338 -11.88 18.88 -5.67
C ASP A 338 -12.25 18.99 -7.15
N GLU A 339 -11.82 17.99 -7.94
CA GLU A 339 -12.02 17.94 -9.38
C GLU A 339 -13.49 17.80 -9.81
N ALA A 340 -14.39 17.43 -8.89
CA ALA A 340 -15.82 17.41 -9.16
C ALA A 340 -16.44 18.82 -9.18
N LEU A 341 -15.71 19.86 -8.77
CA LEU A 341 -16.18 21.24 -8.79
C LEU A 341 -15.96 21.91 -10.15
N THR A 342 -16.82 22.87 -10.49
CA THR A 342 -16.73 23.62 -11.75
C THR A 342 -15.43 24.43 -11.82
N ASP A 343 -14.56 24.16 -12.78
CA ASP A 343 -13.33 24.95 -12.91
C ASP A 343 -13.59 26.45 -13.16
N LEU A 344 -13.20 27.29 -12.19
CA LEU A 344 -13.43 28.75 -12.22
C LEU A 344 -12.39 29.54 -13.03
N GLU A 345 -11.28 28.93 -13.41
CA GLU A 345 -10.16 29.60 -14.10
C GLU A 345 -10.56 30.28 -15.42
N PRO A 346 -11.39 29.66 -16.30
CA PRO A 346 -11.85 30.31 -17.53
C PRO A 346 -12.65 31.59 -17.27
N TYR A 347 -13.43 31.64 -16.19
CA TYR A 347 -14.26 32.80 -15.83
C TYR A 347 -13.41 33.94 -15.30
N TRP A 348 -12.44 33.64 -14.40
CA TRP A 348 -11.49 34.64 -13.94
C TRP A 348 -10.60 35.18 -15.06
N ARG A 349 -10.21 34.33 -16.02
CA ARG A 349 -9.50 34.76 -17.22
C ARG A 349 -10.33 35.75 -18.05
N GLY A 350 -11.64 35.51 -18.16
CA GLY A 350 -12.57 36.46 -18.77
C GLY A 350 -12.60 37.81 -18.04
N MET A 351 -12.67 37.78 -16.70
CA MET A 351 -12.64 38.99 -15.85
C MET A 351 -11.33 39.78 -15.95
N LEU A 352 -10.20 39.09 -16.10
CA LEU A 352 -8.91 39.71 -16.40
C LEU A 352 -8.96 40.43 -17.76
N GLY A 353 -9.55 39.79 -18.78
CA GLY A 353 -9.70 40.36 -20.11
C GLY A 353 -10.60 41.61 -20.17
N THR A 354 -11.58 41.73 -19.26
CA THR A 354 -12.48 42.89 -19.14
C THR A 354 -11.97 43.95 -18.17
N GLY A 355 -10.83 43.73 -17.50
CA GLY A 355 -10.25 44.63 -16.50
C GLY A 355 -10.97 44.64 -15.15
N GLN A 356 -11.81 43.63 -14.87
CA GLN A 356 -12.46 43.44 -13.57
C GLN A 356 -11.51 42.81 -12.53
N LEU A 357 -10.49 42.09 -12.99
CA LEU A 357 -9.35 41.63 -12.20
C LEU A 357 -8.06 42.19 -12.79
N ASP A 358 -7.09 42.51 -11.93
CA ASP A 358 -5.71 42.71 -12.36
C ASP A 358 -4.93 41.39 -12.39
N SER A 359 -3.72 41.42 -12.95
CA SER A 359 -2.86 40.22 -13.06
C SER A 359 -2.47 39.64 -11.70
N SER A 360 -2.30 40.46 -10.66
CA SER A 360 -1.94 39.99 -9.32
C SER A 360 -3.11 39.25 -8.68
N GLN A 361 -4.32 39.82 -8.76
CA GLN A 361 -5.54 39.21 -8.24
C GLN A 361 -5.84 37.88 -8.94
N TYR A 362 -5.68 37.84 -10.27
CA TYR A 362 -5.85 36.60 -11.03
C TYR A 362 -4.87 35.50 -10.56
N GLN A 363 -3.59 35.83 -10.37
CA GLN A 363 -2.60 34.86 -9.89
C GLN A 363 -2.89 34.37 -8.46
N MET A 364 -3.40 35.25 -7.59
CA MET A 364 -3.82 34.87 -6.23
C MET A 364 -5.03 33.93 -6.21
N LEU A 365 -5.95 34.04 -7.17
CA LEU A 365 -7.15 33.20 -7.25
C LEU A 365 -6.89 31.86 -7.93
N LEU A 366 -5.91 31.79 -8.84
CA LEU A 366 -5.65 30.63 -9.68
C LEU A 366 -5.52 29.30 -8.91
N PRO A 367 -4.81 29.23 -7.75
CA PRO A 367 -4.76 28.00 -6.95
C PRO A 367 -6.14 27.52 -6.49
N TYR A 368 -7.11 28.41 -6.35
CA TYR A 368 -8.44 28.13 -5.78
C TYR A 368 -9.51 27.79 -6.82
N ARG A 369 -9.12 27.55 -8.08
CA ARG A 369 -10.04 27.28 -9.20
C ARG A 369 -11.05 26.16 -8.91
N MET A 370 -10.59 25.15 -8.18
CA MET A 370 -11.37 23.98 -7.76
C MET A 370 -11.23 23.74 -6.25
N ALA A 371 -10.92 24.78 -5.47
CA ALA A 371 -10.62 24.60 -4.05
C ALA A 371 -11.88 24.57 -3.17
N ARG A 372 -11.80 23.76 -2.12
CA ARG A 372 -12.70 23.80 -0.97
C ARG A 372 -12.01 23.28 0.28
N GLN A 373 -12.67 23.43 1.44
CA GLN A 373 -12.25 22.71 2.64
C GLN A 373 -12.73 21.25 2.62
N ALA A 374 -11.90 20.36 3.16
CA ALA A 374 -12.19 18.95 3.34
C ALA A 374 -13.37 18.74 4.29
N LYS A 375 -14.09 17.64 4.07
CA LYS A 375 -15.29 17.23 4.81
C LYS A 375 -14.99 16.01 5.66
N GLU A 376 -15.85 15.78 6.65
CA GLU A 376 -15.78 14.59 7.49
C GLU A 376 -16.02 13.32 6.66
N GLY A 377 -15.24 12.28 6.93
CA GLY A 377 -15.30 11.01 6.20
C GLY A 377 -14.50 10.99 4.89
N GLU A 378 -13.86 12.09 4.50
CA GLU A 378 -12.87 12.12 3.42
C GLU A 378 -11.49 11.71 3.95
N ILE A 379 -10.59 11.30 3.05
CA ILE A 379 -9.31 10.71 3.45
C ILE A 379 -8.15 11.56 2.94
N VAL A 380 -7.24 11.89 3.86
CA VAL A 380 -5.89 12.34 3.54
C VAL A 380 -4.94 11.21 3.90
N HIS A 381 -4.23 10.69 2.90
CA HIS A 381 -3.45 9.47 3.08
C HIS A 381 -2.00 9.74 3.45
N PHE A 382 -1.28 8.69 3.84
CA PHE A 382 0.02 8.78 4.50
C PHE A 382 1.10 9.55 3.73
N LEU A 383 1.08 9.51 2.39
CA LEU A 383 2.00 10.30 1.54
C LEU A 383 1.84 11.82 1.66
N ALA A 384 0.74 12.32 2.23
CA ALA A 384 0.58 13.75 2.51
C ALA A 384 1.44 14.21 3.69
N ARG A 385 1.82 13.30 4.61
CA ARG A 385 2.56 13.61 5.83
C ARG A 385 3.79 14.50 5.64
N PRO A 386 4.71 14.26 4.70
CA PRO A 386 5.91 15.09 4.52
C PRO A 386 5.63 16.50 3.97
N ILE A 387 4.43 16.77 3.43
CA ILE A 387 4.11 18.07 2.82
C ILE A 387 3.08 18.88 3.61
N LEU A 388 2.25 18.25 4.43
CA LEU A 388 1.20 18.92 5.18
C LEU A 388 1.77 19.99 6.12
N GLY A 389 1.30 21.23 5.98
CA GLY A 389 1.78 22.36 6.78
C GLY A 389 3.13 22.93 6.33
N GLU A 390 3.75 22.36 5.29
CA GLU A 390 5.00 22.87 4.73
C GLU A 390 4.75 23.98 3.68
N PRO A 391 5.69 24.92 3.49
CA PRO A 391 5.62 25.90 2.41
C PRO A 391 5.52 25.21 1.05
N LEU A 392 4.63 25.69 0.19
CA LEU A 392 4.47 25.19 -1.18
C LEU A 392 5.78 25.24 -1.96
N VAL A 393 6.52 26.34 -1.79
CA VAL A 393 7.86 26.56 -2.33
C VAL A 393 8.80 26.90 -1.19
N ALA A 394 9.86 26.10 -1.01
CA ALA A 394 10.84 26.29 0.05
C ALA A 394 11.45 27.70 -0.03
N GLY A 395 11.36 28.46 1.07
CA GLY A 395 11.90 29.82 1.15
C GLY A 395 11.01 30.91 0.54
N ASP A 396 9.87 30.58 -0.06
CA ASP A 396 8.91 31.56 -0.58
C ASP A 396 7.53 31.45 0.12
N PRO A 397 7.29 32.25 1.17
CA PRO A 397 6.02 32.24 1.90
C PRO A 397 4.85 32.81 1.08
N THR A 398 5.11 33.47 -0.05
CA THR A 398 4.03 34.06 -0.87
C THR A 398 3.24 33.03 -1.66
N GLN A 399 3.80 31.83 -1.83
CA GLN A 399 3.16 30.71 -2.53
C GLN A 399 2.17 29.94 -1.64
N GLY A 400 2.15 30.21 -0.34
CA GLY A 400 1.25 29.57 0.60
C GLY A 400 1.80 28.27 1.19
N VAL A 401 0.94 27.60 1.96
CA VAL A 401 1.27 26.43 2.78
C VAL A 401 0.33 25.28 2.44
N TRP A 402 0.87 24.10 2.13
CA TRP A 402 0.11 22.92 1.71
C TRP A 402 -0.94 22.52 2.74
N GLY A 403 -2.17 22.33 2.26
CA GLY A 403 -3.33 21.98 3.10
C GLY A 403 -3.88 23.12 3.94
N VAL A 404 -3.25 24.30 3.94
CA VAL A 404 -3.70 25.48 4.70
C VAL A 404 -4.16 26.58 3.77
N SER A 405 -3.24 27.17 3.00
CA SER A 405 -3.50 28.25 2.05
C SER A 405 -3.09 27.88 0.61
N ALA A 406 -2.45 26.73 0.43
CA ALA A 406 -2.27 26.08 -0.87
C ALA A 406 -3.09 24.79 -0.84
N PRO A 407 -4.10 24.62 -1.70
CA PRO A 407 -4.92 23.41 -1.71
C PRO A 407 -4.06 22.18 -2.02
N LEU A 408 -4.26 21.08 -1.28
CA LEU A 408 -3.67 19.80 -1.64
C LEU A 408 -4.13 19.38 -3.03
N THR A 409 -3.21 18.84 -3.81
CA THR A 409 -3.52 18.20 -5.08
C THR A 409 -4.19 16.86 -4.85
N ASP A 410 -4.89 16.40 -5.88
CA ASP A 410 -5.59 15.13 -5.92
C ASP A 410 -4.73 13.97 -5.41
N VAL A 411 -3.46 13.89 -5.84
CA VAL A 411 -2.46 12.87 -5.47
C VAL A 411 -2.30 12.56 -3.96
N TYR A 412 -2.76 13.43 -3.06
CA TYR A 412 -2.63 13.28 -1.61
C TYR A 412 -3.95 13.10 -0.86
N PHE A 413 -5.09 13.16 -1.55
CA PHE A 413 -6.40 13.27 -0.93
C PHE A 413 -7.44 12.45 -1.69
N LEU A 414 -8.44 11.94 -0.98
CA LEU A 414 -9.58 11.23 -1.54
C LEU A 414 -10.87 11.85 -1.03
N THR A 415 -11.64 12.41 -1.94
CA THR A 415 -12.97 12.98 -1.69
C THR A 415 -14.01 11.90 -1.45
N GLY A 416 -15.13 12.27 -0.83
CA GLY A 416 -16.22 11.32 -0.56
C GLY A 416 -16.81 10.68 -1.83
N ALA A 417 -16.75 11.37 -2.97
CA ALA A 417 -17.21 10.83 -4.25
C ALA A 417 -16.29 9.70 -4.75
N GLU A 418 -14.97 9.89 -4.65
CA GLU A 418 -13.97 8.90 -5.04
C GLU A 418 -14.02 7.67 -4.13
N LEU A 419 -14.20 7.86 -2.82
CA LEU A 419 -14.36 6.75 -1.87
C LEU A 419 -15.58 5.89 -2.22
N GLN A 420 -16.71 6.51 -2.56
CA GLN A 420 -17.91 5.79 -2.99
C GLN A 420 -17.69 5.08 -4.33
N TYR A 421 -17.00 5.74 -5.26
CA TYR A 421 -16.72 5.19 -6.58
C TYR A 421 -15.77 3.98 -6.49
N LEU A 422 -14.70 4.09 -5.71
CA LEU A 422 -13.76 3.01 -5.37
C LEU A 422 -14.50 1.76 -4.92
N GLU A 423 -15.31 1.89 -3.86
CA GLU A 423 -16.02 0.74 -3.29
C GLU A 423 -17.03 0.15 -4.27
N THR A 424 -17.69 1.00 -5.09
CA THR A 424 -18.59 0.53 -6.14
C THR A 424 -17.84 -0.32 -7.18
N GLN A 425 -16.70 0.16 -7.69
CA GLN A 425 -15.90 -0.58 -8.67
C GLN A 425 -15.30 -1.85 -8.06
N ARG A 426 -14.77 -1.78 -6.84
CA ARG A 426 -14.20 -2.92 -6.11
C ARG A 426 -15.22 -4.03 -5.90
N LEU A 427 -16.40 -3.71 -5.36
CA LEU A 427 -17.48 -4.67 -5.13
C LEU A 427 -18.01 -5.27 -6.44
N THR A 428 -18.13 -4.44 -7.49
CA THR A 428 -18.54 -4.91 -8.82
C THR A 428 -17.52 -5.90 -9.39
N TYR A 429 -16.22 -5.59 -9.31
CA TYR A 429 -15.15 -6.49 -9.76
C TYR A 429 -15.11 -7.79 -8.95
N ASN A 430 -15.27 -7.72 -7.63
CA ASN A 430 -15.38 -8.91 -6.76
C ASN A 430 -16.57 -9.79 -7.16
N GLY A 431 -17.70 -9.18 -7.50
CA GLY A 431 -18.85 -9.87 -8.07
C GLY A 431 -18.53 -10.56 -9.40
N MET A 432 -17.78 -9.90 -10.29
CA MET A 432 -17.33 -10.47 -11.57
C MET A 432 -16.35 -11.64 -11.38
N ILE A 433 -15.43 -11.58 -10.41
CA ILE A 433 -14.54 -12.69 -10.06
C ILE A 433 -15.36 -13.92 -9.67
N LYS A 434 -16.28 -13.75 -8.72
CA LYS A 434 -17.15 -14.84 -8.24
C LYS A 434 -18.00 -15.39 -9.37
N GLN A 435 -18.54 -14.53 -10.23
CA GLN A 435 -19.33 -14.96 -11.39
C GLN A 435 -18.49 -15.74 -12.40
N ALA A 436 -17.27 -15.30 -12.70
CA ALA A 436 -16.38 -16.00 -13.62
C ALA A 436 -16.01 -17.40 -13.09
N VAL A 437 -15.75 -17.52 -11.78
CA VAL A 437 -15.52 -18.83 -11.14
C VAL A 437 -16.78 -19.70 -11.17
N ALA A 438 -17.96 -19.14 -10.88
CA ALA A 438 -19.22 -19.88 -10.95
C ALA A 438 -19.54 -20.37 -12.38
N THR A 439 -19.21 -19.57 -13.41
CA THR A 439 -19.46 -19.90 -14.81
C THR A 439 -18.46 -20.94 -15.34
N HIS A 440 -17.17 -20.77 -15.03
CA HIS A 440 -16.10 -21.53 -15.71
C HIS A 440 -15.33 -22.48 -14.80
N GLY A 441 -15.28 -22.21 -13.50
CA GLY A 441 -14.44 -22.94 -12.55
C GLY A 441 -14.85 -24.41 -12.35
N ASP A 442 -16.13 -24.75 -12.55
CA ASP A 442 -16.65 -26.13 -12.53
C ASP A 442 -16.20 -26.95 -11.30
N GLY A 443 -16.23 -26.33 -10.11
CA GLY A 443 -15.78 -26.94 -8.86
C GLY A 443 -14.26 -27.12 -8.72
N ARG A 444 -13.46 -26.71 -9.70
CA ARG A 444 -11.99 -26.79 -9.69
C ARG A 444 -11.30 -25.55 -9.12
N VAL A 445 -12.05 -24.48 -8.88
CA VAL A 445 -11.49 -23.19 -8.47
C VAL A 445 -12.15 -22.70 -7.19
N ALA A 446 -11.37 -22.62 -6.12
CA ALA A 446 -11.77 -22.01 -4.86
C ALA A 446 -11.72 -20.47 -4.96
N VAL A 447 -12.53 -19.79 -4.16
CA VAL A 447 -12.50 -18.32 -4.02
C VAL A 447 -12.16 -17.96 -2.58
N ALA A 448 -10.97 -17.41 -2.36
CA ALA A 448 -10.61 -16.75 -1.12
C ALA A 448 -11.22 -15.33 -1.12
N ASP A 449 -12.33 -15.17 -0.39
CA ASP A 449 -13.10 -13.93 -0.39
C ASP A 449 -12.59 -12.94 0.67
N PHE A 450 -11.86 -11.92 0.24
CA PHE A 450 -11.29 -10.88 1.08
C PHE A 450 -12.22 -9.68 1.32
N ASP A 451 -13.48 -9.71 0.86
CA ASP A 451 -14.41 -8.61 1.08
C ASP A 451 -14.71 -8.42 2.58
N GLY A 452 -14.37 -7.25 3.13
CA GLY A 452 -14.49 -6.93 4.56
C GLY A 452 -13.47 -7.65 5.46
N TRP A 453 -12.49 -8.35 4.90
CA TRP A 453 -11.53 -9.14 5.69
C TRP A 453 -10.63 -8.23 6.53
N PHE A 454 -10.14 -7.15 5.96
CA PHE A 454 -9.27 -6.20 6.65
C PHE A 454 -10.04 -5.38 7.68
N GLU A 455 -11.25 -4.91 7.36
CA GLU A 455 -12.18 -4.24 8.27
C GLU A 455 -12.50 -5.08 9.52
N ASN A 456 -12.71 -6.39 9.33
CA ASN A 456 -12.94 -7.31 10.44
C ASN A 456 -11.71 -7.42 11.35
N LEU A 457 -10.50 -7.53 10.78
CA LEU A 457 -9.26 -7.56 11.55
C LEU A 457 -9.01 -6.21 12.27
N ALA A 458 -9.32 -5.08 11.63
CA ALA A 458 -9.20 -3.76 12.21
C ALA A 458 -10.11 -3.60 13.42
N THR A 459 -11.39 -3.96 13.27
CA THR A 459 -12.41 -3.88 14.32
C THR A 459 -12.07 -4.80 15.50
N GLY A 460 -11.48 -5.97 15.23
CA GLY A 460 -11.07 -6.94 16.25
C GLY A 460 -9.72 -6.64 16.93
N SER A 461 -8.99 -5.61 16.49
CA SER A 461 -7.65 -5.33 16.98
C SER A 461 -7.62 -4.88 18.46
N PRO A 462 -6.73 -5.42 19.31
CA PRO A 462 -5.76 -6.49 19.02
C PRO A 462 -6.44 -7.87 18.92
N ASN A 463 -6.09 -8.62 17.88
CA ASN A 463 -6.57 -9.99 17.67
C ASN A 463 -5.67 -11.00 18.41
N THR A 464 -6.27 -12.05 18.97
CA THR A 464 -5.51 -13.19 19.52
C THR A 464 -5.64 -14.38 18.57
N ILE A 465 -4.55 -14.72 17.87
CA ILE A 465 -4.53 -15.76 16.85
C ILE A 465 -3.53 -16.82 17.27
N MET A 466 -4.00 -18.04 17.50
CA MET A 466 -3.18 -19.17 17.99
C MET A 466 -2.35 -18.83 19.25
N GLY A 467 -2.91 -17.99 20.14
CA GLY A 467 -2.26 -17.54 21.37
C GLY A 467 -1.33 -16.32 21.21
N SER A 468 -1.16 -15.83 19.99
CA SER A 468 -0.30 -14.69 19.65
C SER A 468 -1.12 -13.42 19.47
N ALA A 469 -0.67 -12.31 20.05
CA ALA A 469 -1.29 -11.00 19.82
C ALA A 469 -0.87 -10.45 18.45
N VAL A 470 -1.85 -10.01 17.66
CA VAL A 470 -1.64 -9.33 16.38
C VAL A 470 -2.41 -8.01 16.40
N THR A 471 -1.70 -6.90 16.23
CA THR A 471 -2.28 -5.56 16.16
C THR A 471 -2.45 -5.13 14.71
N TYR A 472 -3.56 -4.46 14.43
CA TYR A 472 -3.87 -3.87 13.13
C TYR A 472 -3.16 -2.51 12.96
N ASP A 473 -1.85 -2.54 13.07
CA ASP A 473 -0.94 -1.40 12.88
C ASP A 473 0.42 -1.93 12.40
N PHE A 474 1.41 -1.03 12.32
CA PHE A 474 2.80 -1.38 12.08
C PHE A 474 3.67 -1.18 13.34
N ASN A 475 3.07 -1.21 14.55
CA ASN A 475 3.82 -1.05 15.79
C ASN A 475 4.48 -2.38 16.18
N PRO A 476 5.81 -2.41 16.41
CA PRO A 476 6.46 -3.61 16.89
C PRO A 476 6.06 -3.91 18.35
N PRO A 477 6.03 -5.19 18.77
CA PRO A 477 6.36 -6.38 17.98
C PRO A 477 5.16 -7.05 17.29
N THR A 478 3.94 -6.55 17.50
CA THR A 478 2.68 -7.25 17.17
C THR A 478 2.01 -6.80 15.88
N GLY A 479 2.46 -5.70 15.28
CA GLY A 479 1.87 -5.13 14.08
C GLY A 479 1.90 -6.09 12.89
N MET A 480 0.80 -6.16 12.15
CA MET A 480 0.69 -6.95 10.92
C MET A 480 0.99 -6.17 9.64
N TRP A 481 1.04 -4.84 9.71
CA TRP A 481 1.34 -3.98 8.57
C TRP A 481 2.84 -3.71 8.47
N SER A 482 3.33 -3.54 7.24
CA SER A 482 4.68 -3.01 7.02
C SER A 482 4.71 -1.50 7.31
N VAL A 483 5.90 -0.90 7.38
CA VAL A 483 6.10 0.51 7.78
C VAL A 483 5.51 1.50 6.77
N ASP A 484 5.27 1.05 5.52
CA ASP A 484 4.52 1.85 4.54
C ASP A 484 3.02 1.96 4.86
N GLY A 485 2.50 1.14 5.78
CA GLY A 485 1.10 1.09 6.18
C GLY A 485 0.13 0.65 5.08
N LEU A 486 0.64 0.31 3.89
CA LEU A 486 -0.14 0.04 2.67
C LEU A 486 -0.21 -1.46 2.39
N LEU A 487 0.90 -2.17 2.60
CA LEU A 487 0.99 -3.61 2.41
C LEU A 487 1.38 -4.32 3.71
N PRO A 488 0.89 -5.55 3.95
CA PRO A 488 1.20 -6.28 5.17
C PRO A 488 2.67 -6.72 5.25
N ASN A 489 3.14 -6.97 6.47
CA ASN A 489 4.42 -7.64 6.71
C ASN A 489 4.23 -9.17 6.75
N ALA A 490 5.27 -9.93 7.13
CA ALA A 490 5.21 -11.38 7.16
C ALA A 490 4.09 -11.95 8.06
N ARG A 491 3.76 -11.30 9.18
CA ARG A 491 2.61 -11.68 10.02
C ARG A 491 1.29 -11.47 9.29
N GLY A 492 1.13 -10.33 8.62
CA GLY A 492 -0.09 -10.08 7.87
C GLY A 492 -0.23 -11.00 6.66
N TYR A 493 0.87 -11.31 5.95
CA TYR A 493 0.87 -12.28 4.87
C TYR A 493 0.60 -13.70 5.32
N SER A 494 1.03 -14.10 6.52
CA SER A 494 0.66 -15.41 7.05
C SER A 494 -0.85 -15.52 7.25
N LEU A 495 -1.50 -14.46 7.78
CA LEU A 495 -2.97 -14.43 7.92
C LEU A 495 -3.70 -14.46 6.58
N MET A 496 -3.17 -13.77 5.56
CA MET A 496 -3.72 -13.83 4.21
C MET A 496 -3.56 -15.23 3.61
N ALA A 497 -2.41 -15.86 3.78
CA ALA A 497 -2.17 -17.23 3.31
C ALA A 497 -3.09 -18.24 4.01
N ASP A 498 -3.37 -18.06 5.30
CA ASP A 498 -4.36 -18.86 6.03
C ASP A 498 -5.77 -18.69 5.47
N HIS A 499 -6.14 -17.49 5.04
CA HIS A 499 -7.43 -17.23 4.39
C HIS A 499 -7.55 -17.96 3.04
N PHE A 500 -6.45 -18.01 2.27
CA PHE A 500 -6.38 -18.88 1.08
C PHE A 500 -6.47 -20.36 1.44
N ALA A 501 -5.71 -20.80 2.45
CA ALA A 501 -5.70 -22.19 2.89
C ALA A 501 -7.09 -22.65 3.34
N GLN A 502 -7.84 -21.79 4.03
CA GLN A 502 -9.22 -22.05 4.42
C GLN A 502 -10.13 -22.24 3.18
N ALA A 503 -10.05 -21.35 2.19
CA ALA A 503 -10.84 -21.49 0.96
C ALA A 503 -10.53 -22.80 0.20
N ILE A 504 -9.26 -23.22 0.19
CA ILE A 504 -8.82 -24.49 -0.41
C ILE A 504 -9.35 -25.68 0.39
N ASN A 505 -9.26 -25.64 1.72
CA ASN A 505 -9.80 -26.67 2.61
C ASN A 505 -11.31 -26.85 2.40
N ASP A 506 -12.05 -25.75 2.39
CA ASP A 506 -13.51 -25.75 2.25
C ASP A 506 -13.96 -26.26 0.87
N THR A 507 -13.23 -25.93 -0.20
CA THR A 507 -13.61 -26.28 -1.58
C THR A 507 -13.21 -27.71 -1.95
N PHE A 508 -12.01 -28.14 -1.56
CA PHE A 508 -11.44 -29.42 -2.02
C PHE A 508 -11.42 -30.51 -0.94
N GLY A 509 -11.98 -30.25 0.24
CA GLY A 509 -11.92 -31.17 1.38
C GLY A 509 -10.49 -31.47 1.84
N SER A 510 -9.58 -30.51 1.61
CA SER A 510 -8.19 -30.60 2.07
C SER A 510 -8.05 -30.16 3.53
N SER A 511 -6.88 -30.39 4.12
CA SER A 511 -6.59 -30.02 5.52
C SER A 511 -5.25 -29.32 5.67
N LEU A 512 -4.98 -28.33 4.81
CA LEU A 512 -3.83 -27.45 4.92
C LEU A 512 -3.72 -26.85 6.33
N PRO A 513 -2.56 -26.99 7.01
CA PRO A 513 -2.37 -26.41 8.34
C PRO A 513 -2.23 -24.90 8.27
N MET A 514 -2.74 -24.20 9.30
CA MET A 514 -2.65 -22.74 9.44
C MET A 514 -1.28 -22.32 10.01
N LEU A 515 -0.87 -21.08 9.72
CA LEU A 515 0.36 -20.47 10.22
C LEU A 515 0.10 -19.77 11.54
N ASN A 516 0.97 -20.02 12.52
CA ASN A 516 0.99 -19.16 13.70
C ASN A 516 1.70 -17.84 13.33
N PRO A 517 1.05 -16.67 13.46
CA PRO A 517 1.69 -15.40 13.14
C PRO A 517 2.89 -15.10 14.05
N ALA A 518 3.09 -15.82 15.17
CA ALA A 518 4.33 -15.71 15.96
C ALA A 518 5.54 -16.45 15.37
N ASP A 519 5.34 -17.36 14.41
CA ASP A 519 6.43 -18.12 13.78
C ASP A 519 7.10 -17.34 12.62
N VAL A 520 6.59 -16.15 12.31
CA VAL A 520 7.09 -15.26 11.25
C VAL A 520 7.51 -13.89 11.83
N PRO A 521 8.47 -13.19 11.20
CA PRO A 521 8.93 -11.90 11.70
C PRO A 521 7.82 -10.84 11.67
N GLY A 522 7.75 -9.98 12.69
CA GLY A 522 6.91 -8.78 12.69
C GLY A 522 7.66 -7.56 12.18
N VAL A 523 7.12 -6.38 12.47
CA VAL A 523 7.83 -5.11 12.26
C VAL A 523 9.12 -5.08 13.08
N ARG A 524 10.22 -4.64 12.45
CA ARG A 524 11.51 -4.50 13.13
C ARG A 524 11.46 -3.37 14.15
N LEU A 525 12.23 -3.50 15.24
CA LEU A 525 12.34 -2.43 16.24
C LEU A 525 12.94 -1.16 15.62
N PRO A 526 12.58 0.04 16.13
CA PRO A 526 13.11 1.29 15.63
C PRO A 526 14.65 1.35 15.70
N VAL A 527 15.27 1.88 14.64
CA VAL A 527 16.72 2.13 14.60
C VAL A 527 17.00 3.48 15.24
N THR A 528 17.91 3.53 16.22
CA THR A 528 18.31 4.81 16.83
C THR A 528 19.07 5.68 15.83
N ILE A 529 18.63 6.93 15.68
CA ILE A 529 19.25 7.98 14.87
C ILE A 529 19.59 9.18 15.76
N GLU A 530 20.65 9.91 15.43
CA GLU A 530 21.12 11.07 16.19
C GLU A 530 20.19 12.28 16.11
#